data_AF-A0A4V1SDH8-F1
#
_entry.id   AF-A0A4V1SDH8-F1
#
_cell.length_a   1.000
_cell.length_b   1.000
_cell.length_c   1.000
_cell.angle_alpha   90.00
_cell.angle_beta   90.00
_cell.angle_gamma   90.00
#
_symmetry.space_group_name_H-M   'P 1'
#
loop_
_entity.id
_entity.type
_entity.pdbx_description
1 polymer ?
#
loop_
_entity_poly.entity_id
_entity_poly.type
_entity_poly.pdbx_seq_one_letter_code
_entity_poly.pdbx_strand_id
1 'polypeptide(L)' 'YTTKGVYDNDETTHLSFTQGAGHGGSHPHLAHEFAMALVEKRDPFPNAKQSANWTCTGILAHQSAMEGGAIKHLPKETFN' A
#
# COMPACT_ATOMS: atom_id res chain seq x y z
N TYR A 1 -8.00 -7.55 6.03
CA TYR A 1 -8.56 -6.79 7.16
C TYR A 1 -7.79 -7.19 8.41
N THR A 2 -7.29 -6.24 9.18
CA THR A 2 -6.45 -6.50 10.36
C THR A 2 -7.30 -6.94 11.54
N THR A 3 -7.07 -8.13 12.07
CA THR A 3 -7.86 -8.72 13.18
C THR A 3 -7.11 -8.77 14.51
N LYS A 4 -5.79 -8.51 14.52
CA LYS A 4 -4.93 -8.55 15.71
C LYS A 4 -3.83 -7.47 15.67
N GLY A 5 -3.34 -7.06 16.85
CA GLY A 5 -2.24 -6.09 17.04
C GLY A 5 -0.86 -6.67 16.75
N VAL A 6 0.22 -6.01 17.18
CA VAL A 6 1.61 -6.46 16.92
C VAL A 6 1.98 -7.75 17.69
N TYR A 7 1.26 -8.02 18.78
CA TYR A 7 1.42 -9.21 19.61
C TYR A 7 0.17 -10.07 19.55
N ASP A 8 0.33 -11.38 19.76
CA ASP A 8 -0.83 -12.23 20.02
C ASP A 8 -1.45 -11.88 21.38
N ASN A 9 -2.70 -12.28 21.60
CA ASN A 9 -3.46 -11.98 22.81
C ASN A 9 -2.78 -12.49 24.10
N ASP A 10 -1.84 -13.43 23.98
CA ASP A 10 -1.05 -14.00 25.07
C ASP A 10 0.32 -13.30 25.27
N GLU A 11 0.54 -12.13 24.63
CA GLU A 11 1.69 -11.20 24.75
C GLU A 11 3.11 -11.78 24.60
N THR A 12 3.26 -13.04 24.24
CA THR A 12 4.56 -13.75 24.27
C THR A 12 5.24 -13.89 22.91
N THR A 13 4.49 -13.72 21.80
CA THR A 13 5.02 -13.85 20.44
C THR A 13 4.72 -12.61 19.63
N HIS A 14 5.78 -11.94 19.17
CA HIS A 14 5.66 -10.84 18.21
C HIS A 14 5.19 -11.42 16.86
N LEU A 15 4.07 -10.91 16.33
CA LEU A 15 3.41 -11.48 15.15
C LEU A 15 4.26 -11.41 13.88
N SER A 16 5.37 -10.67 13.86
CA SER A 16 6.31 -10.73 12.74
C SER A 16 6.98 -12.10 12.57
N PHE A 17 7.07 -12.92 13.63
CA PHE A 17 7.65 -14.27 13.55
C PHE A 17 6.62 -15.31 13.12
N THR A 18 5.33 -14.99 13.22
CA THR A 18 4.25 -15.82 12.68
C THR A 18 4.10 -15.49 11.20
N GLN A 19 4.40 -16.46 10.33
CA GLN A 19 4.32 -16.29 8.88
C GLN A 19 2.93 -15.78 8.48
N GLY A 20 2.89 -14.58 7.88
CA GLY A 20 1.64 -13.94 7.46
C GLY A 20 0.94 -13.08 8.52
N ALA A 21 1.51 -12.86 9.70
CA ALA A 21 0.92 -11.99 10.74
C ALA A 21 1.61 -10.61 10.91
N GLY A 22 2.73 -10.38 10.22
CA GLY A 22 3.32 -9.03 10.09
C GLY A 22 2.43 -8.09 9.27
N HIS A 23 2.21 -6.87 9.77
CA HIS A 23 1.36 -5.84 9.14
C HIS A 23 -0.09 -6.32 8.85
N GLY A 24 -0.63 -7.18 9.74
CA GLY A 24 -2.00 -7.70 9.61
C GLY A 24 -2.20 -8.71 8.48
N GLY A 25 -1.12 -9.25 7.90
CA GLY A 25 -1.19 -10.25 6.85
C GLY A 25 -1.58 -9.71 5.48
N SER A 26 -1.40 -8.41 5.23
CA SER A 26 -1.69 -7.79 3.93
C SER A 26 -0.89 -8.39 2.76
N HIS A 27 0.38 -8.74 2.99
CA HIS A 27 1.31 -9.23 1.97
C HIS A 27 0.79 -10.42 1.14
N PRO A 28 0.37 -11.57 1.73
CA PRO A 28 -0.16 -12.68 0.94
C PRO A 28 -1.43 -12.32 0.17
N HIS A 29 -2.26 -11.41 0.69
CA HIS A 29 -3.45 -10.96 -0.02
C HIS A 29 -3.11 -10.08 -1.23
N LEU A 30 -2.14 -9.16 -1.12
CA LEU A 30 -1.67 -8.36 -2.23
C LEU A 30 -0.96 -9.21 -3.30
N ALA A 31 -0.17 -10.20 -2.87
CA ALA A 31 0.46 -11.15 -3.79
C ALA A 31 -0.58 -12.01 -4.54
N HIS A 32 -1.60 -12.47 -3.82
CA HIS A 32 -2.71 -13.22 -4.42
C HIS A 32 -3.49 -12.36 -5.41
N GLU A 33 -3.82 -11.11 -5.05
CA GLU A 33 -4.50 -10.16 -5.93
C GLU A 33 -3.73 -9.95 -7.24
N PHE A 34 -2.41 -9.74 -7.17
CA PHE A 34 -1.58 -9.61 -8.36
C PHE A 34 -1.59 -10.87 -9.24
N ALA A 35 -1.42 -12.05 -8.64
CA ALA A 35 -1.44 -13.31 -9.37
C ALA A 35 -2.80 -13.59 -10.03
N MET A 36 -3.89 -13.34 -9.31
CA MET A 36 -5.25 -13.54 -9.82
C MET A 36 -5.59 -12.56 -10.93
N ALA A 37 -5.14 -11.30 -10.87
CA ALA A 37 -5.33 -10.33 -11.94
C ALA A 37 -4.74 -10.81 -13.28
N LEU A 38 -3.58 -11.49 -13.24
CA LEU A 38 -2.97 -12.10 -14.42
C LEU A 38 -3.80 -13.26 -14.98
N VAL A 39 -4.27 -14.16 -14.11
CA VAL A 39 -5.11 -15.30 -14.49
C VAL A 39 -6.44 -14.83 -15.11
N GLU A 40 -7.06 -13.83 -14.49
CA GLU A 40 -8.36 -13.28 -14.87
C GLU A 40 -8.29 -12.24 -15.99
N LYS A 41 -7.07 -11.87 -16.44
CA LYS A 41 -6.82 -10.87 -17.49
C LYS A 41 -7.47 -9.51 -17.19
N ARG A 42 -7.32 -9.05 -15.95
CA ARG A 42 -7.78 -7.73 -15.48
C ARG A 42 -6.60 -6.94 -14.90
N ASP A 43 -6.81 -5.64 -14.70
CA ASP A 43 -5.85 -4.85 -13.96
C ASP A 43 -5.79 -5.29 -12.48
N PRO A 44 -4.59 -5.35 -11.87
CA PRO A 44 -4.45 -5.63 -10.45
C PRO A 44 -4.83 -4.40 -9.63
N PHE A 45 -5.20 -4.59 -8.36
CA PHE A 45 -5.22 -3.51 -7.38
C PHE A 45 -3.94 -3.48 -6.52
N PRO A 46 -3.30 -2.30 -6.34
CA PRO A 46 -3.46 -1.10 -7.16
C PRO A 46 -2.90 -1.32 -8.57
N ASN A 47 -3.50 -0.68 -9.57
CA ASN A 47 -2.98 -0.71 -10.94
C ASN A 47 -1.84 0.31 -11.10
N ALA A 48 -1.25 0.40 -12.29
CA ALA A 48 -0.12 1.29 -12.57
C ALA A 48 -0.45 2.77 -12.28
N LYS A 49 -1.64 3.24 -12.67
CA LYS A 49 -2.06 4.63 -12.46
C LYS A 49 -2.32 4.94 -10.99
N GLN A 50 -3.03 4.07 -10.29
CA GLN A 50 -3.27 4.19 -8.85
C GLN A 50 -1.94 4.20 -8.08
N SER A 51 -1.02 3.31 -8.44
CA SER A 51 0.32 3.26 -7.84
C SER A 51 1.08 4.58 -8.08
N ALA A 52 1.08 5.07 -9.33
CA ALA A 52 1.71 6.35 -9.67
C ALA A 52 1.07 7.52 -8.91
N ASN A 53 -0.25 7.53 -8.75
CA ASN A 53 -0.97 8.56 -8.00
C ASN A 53 -0.52 8.61 -6.54
N TRP A 54 -0.48 7.44 -5.86
CA TRP A 54 -0.06 7.35 -4.47
C TRP A 54 1.41 7.75 -4.29
N THR A 55 2.30 7.27 -5.17
CA THR A 55 3.72 7.60 -5.13
C THR A 55 3.96 9.09 -5.39
N CYS A 56 3.35 9.66 -6.44
CA CYS A 56 3.48 11.08 -6.76
C CYS A 56 2.95 11.97 -5.62
N THR A 57 1.88 11.57 -4.94
CA THR A 57 1.34 12.32 -3.79
C THR A 57 2.40 12.50 -2.71
N GLY A 58 3.13 11.44 -2.34
CA GLY A 58 4.21 11.51 -1.35
C GLY A 58 5.37 12.40 -1.80
N ILE A 59 5.80 12.27 -3.06
CA ILE A 59 6.87 13.08 -3.65
C ILE A 59 6.50 14.58 -3.65
N LEU A 60 5.29 14.90 -4.12
CA LEU A 60 4.81 16.27 -4.20
C LEU A 60 4.54 16.87 -2.81
N ALA A 61 4.10 16.08 -1.84
CA ALA A 61 3.96 16.52 -0.46
C ALA A 61 5.32 16.91 0.14
N HIS A 62 6.37 16.11 -0.11
CA HIS A 62 7.72 16.44 0.31
C HIS A 62 8.22 17.73 -0.35
N GLN A 63 8.03 17.88 -1.66
CA GLN A 63 8.40 19.10 -2.37
C GLN A 63 7.61 20.33 -1.86
N SER A 64 6.31 20.18 -1.61
CA SER A 64 5.45 21.22 -1.03
C SER A 64 5.99 21.68 0.31
N ALA A 65 6.35 20.75 1.20
CA ALA A 65 6.92 21.07 2.51
C ALA A 65 8.24 21.86 2.39
N MET A 66 9.08 21.52 1.41
CA MET A 66 10.34 22.23 1.16
C MET A 66 10.16 23.64 0.60
N GLU A 67 9.00 23.91 -0.02
CA GLU A 67 8.62 25.21 -0.57
C GLU A 67 7.60 25.94 0.32
N GLY A 68 7.63 25.70 1.64
CA GLY A 68 6.79 26.42 2.59
C GLY A 68 5.30 26.11 2.50
N GLY A 69 4.93 24.93 2.01
CA GLY A 69 3.55 24.50 1.83
C GLY A 69 2.93 24.96 0.51
N ALA A 70 3.74 25.27 -0.51
CA ALA A 70 3.23 25.62 -1.84
C ALA A 70 2.36 24.49 -2.41
N ILE A 71 1.24 24.86 -3.04
CA ILE A 71 0.33 23.88 -3.66
C ILE A 71 1.04 23.18 -4.82
N LYS A 72 1.00 21.85 -4.83
CA LYS A 72 1.52 20.99 -5.91
C LYS A 72 0.37 20.19 -6.51
N HIS A 73 0.30 20.16 -7.83
CA HIS A 73 -0.74 19.42 -8.56
C HIS A 73 -0.19 18.07 -9.01
N LEU A 74 -0.99 17.02 -8.82
CA LEU A 74 -0.69 15.70 -9.36
C LEU A 74 -0.64 15.72 -10.89
N PRO A 75 0.25 14.93 -11.52
CA PRO A 75 0.24 14.75 -12.96
C PRO A 75 -1.10 14.17 -13.41
N LYS A 76 -1.66 14.70 -14.51
CA LYS A 76 -3.01 14.35 -14.98
C LYS A 76 -3.12 12.88 -15.38
N GLU A 77 -2.02 12.27 -15.77
CA GLU A 77 -1.88 10.89 -16.21
C GLU A 77 -2.04 9.89 -15.06
N THR A 78 -1.86 10.35 -13.82
CA THR A 78 -2.10 9.57 -12.60
C THR A 78 -3.56 9.57 -12.15
N PHE A 79 -4.44 10.27 -12.87
CA PHE A 79 -5.88 10.22 -12.64
C PHE A 79 -6.52 9.07 -13.44
N ASN A 80 -7.53 8.44 -12.83
CA ASN A 80 -8.33 7.32 -13.32
C ASN A 80 -7.54 6.08 -13.71
#